data_AF-A0A9W8LQV8-F1
#
_entry.id   AF-A0A9W8LQV8-F1
#
_cell.length_a   1.000
_cell.length_b   1.000
_cell.length_c   1.000
_cell.angle_alpha   90.00
_cell.angle_beta   90.00
_cell.angle_gamma   90.00
#
_symmetry.space_group_name_H-M   'P 1'
#
loop_
_entity.id
_entity.type
_entity.pdbx_description
1 polymer ?
#
loop_
_entity_poly.entity_id
_entity_poly.type
_entity_poly.pdbx_seq_one_letter_code
_entity_poly.pdbx_strand_id
1 'polypeptide(L)'
;MTKASTKDMLKRSALTVLDRGGAVRGFVNIGRNQPLPHRIKRHMEYHTHGSYWLMHFFANPKTTNVLMDQLKLDVRVIRCNVVKVTDTLSKMVNVDSRI
;
A
#
# COMPACT_ATOMS: atom_id res chain seq x y z
N MET A 1 8.74 10.44 -11.03
CA MET A 1 8.07 10.92 -9.82
C MET A 1 9.11 11.41 -8.81
N THR A 2 9.05 12.66 -8.35
CA THR A 2 9.99 13.24 -7.37
C THR A 2 9.76 12.66 -5.96
N LYS A 3 10.84 12.47 -5.20
CA LYS A 3 10.84 11.80 -3.88
C LYS A 3 9.85 12.38 -2.86
N ALA A 4 9.55 13.68 -2.95
CA ALA A 4 8.61 14.36 -2.06
C ALA A 4 7.18 13.79 -2.18
N SER A 5 6.73 13.48 -3.40
CA SER A 5 5.33 13.11 -3.63
C SER A 5 4.96 11.74 -3.04
N THR A 6 5.85 10.75 -3.09
CA THR A 6 5.58 9.40 -2.57
C THR A 6 5.47 9.38 -1.05
N LYS A 7 6.30 10.17 -0.36
CA LYS A 7 6.30 10.24 1.11
C LYS A 7 4.95 10.73 1.63
N ASP A 8 4.40 11.76 1.00
CA ASP A 8 3.13 12.35 1.42
C ASP A 8 1.95 11.40 1.19
N MET A 9 1.96 10.67 0.08
CA MET A 9 0.99 9.60 -0.17
C MET A 9 1.05 8.52 0.92
N LEU A 10 2.24 8.00 1.22
CA LEU A 10 2.44 6.97 2.26
C LEU A 10 1.99 7.46 3.64
N LYS A 11 2.37 8.69 4.00
CA LYS A 11 1.95 9.33 5.25
C LYS A 11 0.43 9.44 5.33
N ARG A 12 -0.22 9.86 4.25
CA ARG A 12 -1.69 9.98 4.20
C ARG A 12 -2.37 8.62 4.34
N SER A 13 -1.86 7.57 3.68
CA SER A 13 -2.38 6.21 3.86
C SER A 13 -2.22 5.69 5.28
N ALA A 14 -1.08 5.97 5.94
CA ALA A 14 -0.87 5.59 7.33
C ALA A 14 -1.85 6.30 8.26
N LEU A 15 -1.99 7.63 8.11
CA LEU A 15 -2.91 8.43 8.92
C LEU A 15 -4.35 7.94 8.78
N THR A 16 -4.82 7.64 7.56
CA THR A 16 -6.17 7.09 7.33
C THR A 16 -6.44 5.83 8.16
N VAL A 17 -5.43 4.97 8.32
CA VAL A 17 -5.54 3.75 9.14
C VAL A 17 -5.52 4.09 10.63
N LEU A 18 -4.59 4.93 11.06
CA LEU A 18 -4.42 5.32 12.46
C LEU A 18 -5.65 6.08 13.00
N ASP A 19 -6.17 7.05 12.23
CA ASP A 19 -7.34 7.86 12.60
C ASP A 19 -8.62 7.04 12.77
N ARG A 20 -8.69 5.86 12.15
CA ARG A 20 -9.83 4.93 12.22
C ARG A 20 -9.62 3.79 13.21
N GLY A 21 -8.69 3.95 14.15
CA GLY A 21 -8.41 2.98 15.21
C GLY A 21 -7.67 1.73 14.73
N GLY A 22 -7.02 1.80 13.56
CA GLY A 22 -6.09 0.77 13.10
C GLY A 22 -4.67 1.02 13.59
N ALA A 23 -3.79 0.03 13.42
CA ALA A 23 -2.37 0.13 13.74
C ALA A 23 -1.52 -0.16 12.51
N VAL A 24 -0.51 0.67 12.26
CA VAL A 24 0.45 0.47 11.15
C VAL A 24 1.74 -0.08 11.72
N ARG A 25 2.19 -1.23 11.23
CA ARG A 25 3.44 -1.88 11.66
C ARG A 25 4.66 -1.27 10.98
N GLY A 26 4.54 -0.96 9.68
CA GLY A 26 5.62 -0.37 8.92
C GLY A 26 5.43 -0.47 7.41
N PHE A 27 6.40 0.11 6.71
CA PHE A 27 6.48 0.13 5.25
C PHE A 27 7.74 -0.58 4.78
N VAL A 28 7.59 -1.43 3.77
CA VAL A 28 8.71 -2.08 3.08
C VAL A 28 8.77 -1.55 1.66
N ASN A 29 9.93 -1.04 1.25
CA ASN A 29 10.17 -0.65 -0.13
C ASN A 29 10.71 -1.86 -0.89
N ILE A 30 9.94 -2.39 -1.83
CA ILE A 30 10.29 -3.59 -2.60
C ILE A 30 11.15 -3.21 -3.82
N GLY A 31 10.94 -2.02 -4.38
CA GLY A 31 11.73 -1.57 -5.52
C GLY A 31 11.24 -0.24 -6.07
N ARG A 32 12.18 0.58 -6.54
CA ARG A 32 11.89 1.87 -7.17
C ARG A 32 12.13 1.78 -8.66
N ASN A 33 11.24 2.41 -9.43
CA ASN A 33 11.33 2.54 -10.89
C ASN A 33 11.62 1.21 -11.60
N GLN A 34 10.97 0.14 -11.16
CA GLN A 34 11.06 -1.18 -11.75
C GLN A 34 10.18 -1.23 -13.01
N PRO A 35 10.62 -1.93 -14.08
CA PRO A 35 9.79 -2.14 -15.26
C PRO A 35 8.55 -2.95 -14.89
N LEU A 36 7.39 -2.51 -15.38
CA LEU A 36 6.14 -3.25 -15.21
C LEU A 36 6.14 -4.46 -16.17
N PRO A 37 5.54 -5.61 -15.78
CA PRO A 37 5.45 -6.77 -16.65
C PRO A 37 4.72 -6.49 -17.98
N HIS A 38 3.80 -5.53 -17.97
CA HIS A 38 3.10 -5.03 -19.14
C HIS A 38 2.75 -3.55 -18.95
N ARG A 39 2.47 -2.85 -20.06
CA ARG A 39 2.02 -1.46 -20.05
C ARG A 39 0.62 -1.36 -19.43
N ILE A 40 0.45 -0.53 -18.42
CA ILE A 40 -0.83 -0.33 -17.72
C ILE A 40 -1.36 1.07 -18.03
N LYS A 41 -2.65 1.18 -18.37
CA LYS A 41 -3.35 2.47 -18.51
C LYS A 41 -4.06 2.83 -17.20
N ARG A 42 -3.77 3.98 -16.62
CA ARG A 42 -4.42 4.48 -15.40
C ARG A 42 -4.40 6.01 -15.39
N HIS A 43 -5.46 6.63 -14.87
CA HIS A 43 -5.59 8.11 -14.79
C HIS A 43 -5.25 8.83 -16.11
N MET A 44 -5.71 8.27 -17.24
CA MET A 44 -5.46 8.76 -18.61
C MET A 44 -4.00 8.71 -19.09
N GLU A 45 -3.09 8.16 -18.29
CA GLU A 45 -1.68 7.96 -18.65
C GLU A 45 -1.38 6.47 -18.86
N TYR A 46 -0.34 6.19 -19.65
CA TYR A 46 0.21 4.86 -19.78
C TYR A 46 1.53 4.75 -19.03
N HIS A 47 1.62 3.75 -18.15
CA HIS A 47 2.80 3.50 -17.34
C HIS A 47 3.52 2.25 -17.82
N THR A 48 4.86 2.35 -17.90
CA THR A 48 5.77 1.23 -18.21
C THR A 48 6.71 0.92 -17.05
N HIS A 49 6.86 1.84 -16.11
CA HIS A 49 7.67 1.71 -14.91
C HIS A 49 6.86 2.10 -13.67
N GLY A 50 7.19 1.50 -12.53
CA GLY A 50 6.50 1.72 -11.27
C GLY A 50 7.40 1.57 -10.06
N SER A 51 6.93 2.02 -8.91
CA SER A 51 7.58 1.74 -7.62
C SER A 51 6.66 0.88 -6.78
N TYR A 52 7.24 -0.14 -6.13
CA TYR A 52 6.53 -1.11 -5.33
C TYR A 52 6.83 -0.89 -3.85
N TRP A 53 5.77 -0.85 -3.06
CA TRP A 53 5.85 -0.74 -1.61
C TRP A 53 4.79 -1.63 -0.99
N LEU A 54 5.07 -2.08 0.22
CA LEU A 54 4.19 -2.88 1.04
C LEU A 54 3.94 -2.14 2.34
N MET A 55 2.70 -2.16 2.80
CA MET A 55 2.32 -1.61 4.10
C MET A 55 1.69 -2.73 4.92
N HIS A 56 2.29 -3.02 6.06
CA HIS A 56 1.73 -3.94 7.03
C HIS A 56 0.91 -3.16 8.04
N PHE A 57 -0.38 -3.48 8.13
CA PHE A 57 -1.30 -2.81 9.04
C PHE A 57 -2.37 -3.76 9.55
N PHE A 58 -2.97 -3.37 10.67
CA PHE A 58 -4.11 -4.00 11.29
C PHE A 58 -5.28 -3.01 11.26
N ALA A 59 -6.41 -3.41 10.66
CA ALA A 59 -7.60 -2.58 10.62
C ALA A 59 -8.87 -3.42 10.45
N ASN A 60 -10.01 -2.84 10.81
CA ASN A 60 -11.33 -3.36 10.46
C ASN A 60 -11.50 -3.37 8.93
N PRO A 61 -12.14 -4.40 8.32
CA PRO A 61 -12.48 -4.42 6.90
C PRO A 61 -13.10 -3.11 6.35
N LYS A 62 -13.93 -2.42 7.14
CA LYS A 62 -14.50 -1.11 6.75
C LYS A 62 -13.43 -0.06 6.51
N THR A 63 -12.45 0.03 7.41
CA THR A 63 -11.30 0.95 7.30
C THR A 63 -10.42 0.60 6.10
N THR A 64 -10.21 -0.69 5.85
CA THR A 64 -9.47 -1.17 4.68
C THR A 64 -10.14 -0.76 3.37
N ASN A 65 -11.47 -0.84 3.28
CA ASN A 65 -12.20 -0.38 2.09
C ASN A 65 -12.03 1.12 1.86
N VAL A 66 -12.15 1.93 2.92
CA VAL A 66 -11.93 3.37 2.82
C VAL A 66 -10.51 3.71 2.37
N LEU A 67 -9.50 3.02 2.93
CA LEU A 67 -8.11 3.18 2.51
C LEU A 67 -7.94 2.83 1.02
N MET A 68 -8.55 1.74 0.56
CA MET A 68 -8.47 1.30 -0.83
C MET A 68 -9.11 2.29 -1.78
N ASP A 69 -10.25 2.85 -1.41
CA ASP A 69 -10.94 3.85 -2.24
C ASP A 69 -10.12 5.15 -2.32
N GLN A 70 -9.50 5.57 -1.21
CA GLN A 70 -8.58 6.71 -1.23
C GLN A 70 -7.36 6.46 -2.13
N LEU A 71 -6.75 5.28 -2.06
CA LEU A 71 -5.61 4.93 -2.92
C LEU A 71 -5.99 4.82 -4.40
N LYS A 72 -7.21 4.37 -4.72
CA LYS A 72 -7.70 4.30 -6.12
C LYS A 72 -7.94 5.67 -6.75
N LEU A 73 -8.30 6.67 -5.93
CA LEU A 73 -8.54 8.06 -6.35
C LEU A 73 -7.23 8.84 -6.55
N ASP A 74 -6.15 8.41 -5.91
CA ASP A 74 -4.85 9.07 -6.02
C ASP A 74 -4.22 8.78 -7.39
N VAL A 75 -4.04 9.83 -8.20
CA VAL A 75 -3.45 9.77 -9.55
C VAL A 75 -2.07 9.11 -9.57
N ARG A 76 -1.35 9.12 -8.45
CA ARG A 76 0.00 8.56 -8.30
C ARG A 76 0.00 7.03 -8.18
N VAL A 77 -1.15 6.42 -7.90
CA VAL A 77 -1.26 4.98 -7.69
C VAL A 77 -1.75 4.30 -8.96
N ILE A 78 -0.87 3.48 -9.55
CA ILE A 78 -1.20 2.70 -10.76
C ILE A 78 -2.12 1.52 -10.39
N ARG A 79 -1.79 0.82 -9.30
CA ARG A 79 -2.53 -0.35 -8.80
C ARG A 79 -2.30 -0.47 -7.28
N CYS A 80 -3.35 -0.80 -6.55
CA CYS A 80 -3.28 -1.16 -5.14
C CYS A 80 -3.99 -2.50 -4.91
N ASN A 81 -3.48 -3.31 -4.00
CA ASN A 81 -4.10 -4.56 -3.55
C ASN A 81 -3.87 -4.74 -2.05
N VAL A 82 -4.85 -5.32 -1.36
CA VAL A 82 -4.75 -5.68 0.06
C VAL A 82 -5.04 -7.17 0.16
N VAL A 83 -4.13 -7.87 0.84
CA VAL A 83 -4.25 -9.30 1.08
C VAL A 83 -4.38 -9.51 2.58
N LYS A 84 -5.36 -10.32 2.99
CA LYS A 84 -5.49 -10.75 4.38
C LYS A 84 -4.41 -11.78 4.67
N VAL A 85 -3.44 -11.42 5.51
CA VAL A 85 -2.32 -12.32 5.84
C VAL A 85 -2.75 -13.38 6.85
N THR A 86 -3.54 -13.01 7.86
CA THR A 86 -3.92 -13.93 8.94
C THR A 86 -5.14 -13.43 9.74
N ASP A 87 -5.87 -14.37 10.35
CA ASP A 87 -6.98 -14.14 11.28
C ASP A 87 -6.54 -13.90 12.72
N THR A 88 -5.33 -14.34 13.09
CA THR A 88 -4.86 -14.38 14.48
C THR A 88 -3.46 -13.76 14.62
N LEU A 89 -3.27 -12.96 15.66
CA LEU A 89 -1.99 -12.28 15.92
C LEU A 89 -0.83 -13.28 16.10
N SER A 90 -1.06 -14.41 16.79
CA SER A 90 -0.05 -15.46 17.00
C SER A 90 0.44 -16.10 15.70
N LYS A 91 -0.44 -16.21 14.70
CA LYS A 91 -0.06 -16.72 13.37
C LYS A 91 0.77 -15.69 12.60
N MET A 92 0.59 -14.39 12.86
CA MET A 92 1.35 -13.33 12.19
C MET A 92 2.82 -13.29 12.63
N VAL A 93 3.09 -13.43 13.94
CA VAL A 93 4.45 -13.40 14.48
C VAL A 93 5.34 -14.48 13.83
N ASN A 94 4.75 -15.62 13.48
CA ASN A 94 5.46 -16.73 12.81
C ASN A 94 5.74 -16.51 11.32
N VAL A 95 5.02 -15.59 10.65
CA VAL A 95 5.28 -15.25 9.24
C VAL A 95 6.51 -14.35 9.14
N ASP A 96 6.66 -13.44 10.10
CA ASP A 96 7.75 -12.46 10.11
C ASP A 96 9.12 -13.08 10.37
N SER A 97 9.18 -14.21 11.10
CA SER A 97 10.43 -14.92 11.39
C SER A 97 10.98 -15.76 10.23
N ARG A 98 10.27 -15.80 9.09
CA ARG A 98 10.63 -16.61 7.90
C ARG A 98 11.03 -15.78 6.69
N ILE A 99 11.05 -14.45 6.82
CA ILE A 99 11.47 -13.48 5.79
C ILE A 99 12.76 -12.83 6.27
#